data_AF-A0A8J1YQT6-F1
#
_entry.id   AF-A0A8J1YQT6-F1
#
_cell.length_a   1.000
_cell.length_b   1.000
_cell.length_c   1.000
_cell.angle_alpha   90.00
_cell.angle_beta   90.00
_cell.angle_gamma   90.00
#
_symmetry.space_group_name_H-M   'P 1'
#
loop_
_entity.id
_entity.type
_entity.pdbx_description
1 polymer ?
#
loop_
_entity_poly.entity_id
_entity_poly.type
_entity_poly.pdbx_seq_one_letter_code
_entity_poly.pdbx_strand_id
1 'polypeptide(L)'
;MTSIHPEPTFAPISFVNATSLPASLSLSGRTAVVTGSSSGLGRSISLRLARLGCIVVCADLAPSSSATAKLPGALSKPTHELINENGGTGYFQKLDVTDYSAVEGVVRFAVDQASPNKRLDIMVNNAGIPGFLAGKGSALIHTEDPAQAEKIIKVNLMGIWNGTKAAVTQMLEQDILSFPVDLDLSVELGDNPTLEVEAQQQGEPPQRGSRGVIVNMGSIHGMVCGPAEPTYSSSKGAVINLSRTVAIDYAPQRINVNCVCPGSGGTTAYQSDHSNGSNYGYTPSSEWCIPFIVLFALSGVVHAIQAYISKYWVIYPTLFTAALIEVIGRSGRERSNKNVTLVDPFLMQIVTLKMAPVFFSASTLFSDRNFTSFVFLIDNTIACILQAVGGGLASGSAATGSPTNTSTNIMVAGIIFQPVSMVVFVGLGFDFVIRASTRRPYAFRLRQISSAAAKRLGNEKTTANSTMEGDAPGVFEGERENLTRWWIMLSGAMVSSIMIIIRGVYRSAELSQGWSGYIITNQRFIGLDCVTMFIAVAVFNVIHPMFLLPKKTSWKGYH
;
A
#
# COMPACT_ATOMS: atom_id res chain seq x y z
N MET A 1 6.64 -22.07 26.97
CA MET A 1 6.45 -20.96 27.93
C MET A 1 7.44 -19.86 27.55
N THR A 2 6.99 -18.60 27.60
CA THR A 2 7.60 -17.34 27.08
C THR A 2 7.36 -17.13 25.57
N SER A 3 6.85 -16.00 25.06
CA SER A 3 6.16 -14.83 25.63
C SER A 3 5.20 -14.31 24.55
N ILE A 4 3.90 -14.33 24.83
CA ILE A 4 2.89 -13.73 23.95
C ILE A 4 3.07 -12.22 24.04
N HIS A 5 3.59 -11.60 22.98
CA HIS A 5 3.49 -10.15 22.85
C HIS A 5 2.00 -9.78 22.68
N PRO A 6 1.49 -8.78 23.41
CA PRO A 6 0.09 -8.41 23.31
C PRO A 6 -0.19 -7.94 21.88
N GLU A 7 -1.37 -8.29 21.37
CA GLU A 7 -1.93 -7.64 20.18
C GLU A 7 -1.77 -6.12 20.28
N PRO A 8 -1.69 -5.38 19.16
CA PRO A 8 -1.73 -3.93 19.21
C PRO A 8 -3.05 -3.51 19.85
N THR A 9 -3.03 -3.28 21.15
CA THR A 9 -4.10 -2.61 21.87
C THR A 9 -4.21 -1.24 21.24
N PHE A 10 -5.26 -1.02 20.45
CA PHE A 10 -5.81 0.32 20.31
C PHE A 10 -5.83 0.90 21.72
N ALA A 11 -5.20 2.06 21.92
CA ALA A 11 -5.22 2.72 23.22
C ALA A 11 -6.64 2.64 23.77
N PRO A 12 -6.85 2.19 25.02
CA PRO A 12 -8.17 2.12 25.58
C PRO A 12 -8.85 3.46 25.34
N ILE A 13 -10.11 3.43 24.95
CA ILE A 13 -10.95 4.62 24.82
C ILE A 13 -11.17 5.15 26.25
N SER A 14 -10.13 5.65 26.91
CA SER A 14 -10.30 6.44 28.12
C SER A 14 -10.88 7.76 27.65
N PHE A 15 -12.18 7.97 27.90
CA PHE A 15 -12.76 9.29 27.78
C PHE A 15 -11.96 10.17 28.72
N VAL A 16 -11.18 11.06 28.12
CA VAL A 16 -10.39 12.05 28.82
C VAL A 16 -11.35 12.78 29.74
N ASN A 17 -11.06 12.78 31.05
CA ASN A 17 -11.87 13.45 32.05
C ASN A 17 -12.14 14.87 31.54
N ALA A 18 -13.41 15.27 31.38
CA ALA A 18 -13.79 16.52 30.70
C ALA A 18 -13.09 17.77 31.28
N THR A 19 -12.55 17.65 32.50
CA THR A 19 -11.70 18.60 33.22
C THR A 19 -10.27 18.78 32.68
N SER A 20 -9.82 18.00 31.69
CA SER A 20 -8.44 18.06 31.16
C SER A 20 -8.34 18.53 29.71
N LEU A 21 -9.46 18.87 29.07
CA LEU A 21 -9.47 19.57 27.78
C LEU A 21 -9.34 21.08 28.01
N PRO A 22 -8.68 21.84 27.11
CA PRO A 22 -8.77 23.30 27.12
C PRO A 22 -10.23 23.73 27.15
N ALA A 23 -10.58 24.73 27.97
CA ALA A 23 -11.95 25.20 28.11
C ALA A 23 -12.59 25.50 26.75
N SER A 24 -11.81 26.08 25.82
CA SER A 24 -12.20 26.40 24.45
C SER A 24 -12.66 25.21 23.58
N LEU A 25 -12.33 23.97 23.95
CA LEU A 25 -12.73 22.75 23.24
C LEU A 25 -13.83 21.95 23.94
N SER A 26 -14.27 22.40 25.12
CA SER A 26 -15.32 21.72 25.88
C SER A 26 -16.71 21.98 25.29
N LEU A 27 -17.50 20.92 25.17
CA LEU A 27 -18.92 20.91 24.80
C LEU A 27 -19.81 20.46 25.96
N SER A 28 -19.31 20.58 27.21
CA SER A 28 -20.09 20.24 28.40
C SER A 28 -21.42 21.02 28.45
N GLY A 29 -22.50 20.34 28.77
CA GLY A 29 -23.86 20.91 28.84
C GLY A 29 -24.51 21.17 27.48
N ARG A 30 -23.88 20.74 26.38
CA ARG A 30 -24.43 20.84 25.01
C ARG A 30 -25.08 19.54 24.58
N THR A 31 -26.11 19.66 23.74
CA THR A 31 -26.81 18.50 23.19
C THR A 31 -26.68 18.45 21.67
N ALA A 32 -26.30 17.28 21.16
CA ALA A 32 -26.13 17.02 19.74
C ALA A 32 -27.04 15.88 19.23
N VAL A 33 -27.57 16.04 18.03
CA VAL A 33 -28.21 14.95 17.26
C VAL A 33 -27.29 14.57 16.10
N VAL A 34 -27.00 13.28 15.95
CA VAL A 34 -26.16 12.77 14.84
C VAL A 34 -26.93 11.69 14.09
N THR A 35 -27.24 11.95 12.82
CA THR A 35 -27.92 10.98 11.94
C THR A 35 -26.91 10.01 11.30
N GLY A 36 -27.31 8.75 11.08
CA GLY A 36 -26.41 7.72 10.54
C GLY A 36 -25.28 7.37 11.50
N SER A 37 -25.57 7.37 12.81
CA SER A 37 -24.59 7.29 13.90
C SER A 37 -24.21 5.87 14.32
N SER A 38 -24.85 4.83 13.78
CA SER A 38 -24.60 3.45 14.17
C SER A 38 -23.33 2.85 13.56
N SER A 39 -22.69 3.55 12.62
CA SER A 39 -21.38 3.19 12.09
C SER A 39 -20.61 4.40 11.53
N GLY A 40 -19.31 4.24 11.31
CA GLY A 40 -18.55 5.10 10.39
C GLY A 40 -18.26 6.47 10.91
N LEU A 41 -18.33 7.46 10.02
CA LEU A 41 -18.16 8.86 10.40
C LEU A 41 -19.21 9.24 11.45
N GLY A 42 -20.46 8.84 11.30
CA GLY A 42 -21.50 9.13 12.30
C GLY A 42 -21.16 8.57 13.69
N ARG A 43 -20.69 7.32 13.76
CA ARG A 43 -20.20 6.73 15.02
C ARG A 43 -19.00 7.48 15.58
N SER A 44 -18.00 7.77 14.74
CA SER A 44 -16.79 8.47 15.16
C SER A 44 -17.07 9.90 15.63
N ILE A 45 -17.96 10.62 14.94
CA ILE A 45 -18.41 11.96 15.31
C ILE A 45 -19.14 11.89 16.66
N SER A 46 -20.06 10.93 16.83
CA SER A 46 -20.79 10.74 18.08
C SER A 46 -19.85 10.49 19.27
N LEU A 47 -18.88 9.58 19.11
CA LEU A 47 -17.87 9.30 20.14
C LEU A 47 -16.98 10.53 20.43
N ARG A 48 -16.61 11.29 19.39
CA ARG A 48 -15.80 12.49 19.58
C ARG A 48 -16.57 13.59 20.31
N LEU A 49 -17.82 13.86 19.95
CA LEU A 49 -18.69 14.81 20.63
C LEU A 49 -18.87 14.44 22.10
N ALA A 50 -19.15 13.17 22.38
CA ALA A 50 -19.29 12.69 23.76
C ALA A 50 -18.01 12.84 24.58
N ARG A 51 -16.84 12.59 23.98
CA ARG A 51 -15.52 12.83 24.63
C ARG A 51 -15.28 14.31 24.94
N LEU A 52 -15.93 15.24 24.24
CA LEU A 52 -15.87 16.67 24.54
C LEU A 52 -16.93 17.09 25.59
N GLY A 53 -17.69 16.15 26.17
CA GLY A 53 -18.71 16.41 27.19
C GLY A 53 -20.12 16.67 26.65
N CYS A 54 -20.33 16.49 25.34
CA CYS A 54 -21.65 16.68 24.72
C CYS A 54 -22.57 15.48 25.01
N ILE A 55 -23.84 15.75 25.27
CA ILE A 55 -24.90 14.73 25.29
C ILE A 55 -25.26 14.42 23.83
N VAL A 56 -25.21 13.14 23.43
CA VAL A 56 -25.39 12.75 22.03
C VAL A 56 -26.62 11.87 21.84
N VAL A 57 -27.55 12.32 21.00
CA VAL A 57 -28.65 11.50 20.47
C VAL A 57 -28.19 10.85 19.17
N CYS A 58 -27.87 9.57 19.25
CA CYS A 58 -27.50 8.71 18.13
C CYS A 58 -28.77 8.29 17.37
N ALA A 59 -29.03 8.90 16.21
CA ALA A 59 -30.18 8.58 15.38
C ALA A 59 -29.78 7.74 14.15
N ASP A 60 -30.42 6.59 13.96
CA ASP A 60 -30.18 5.69 12.82
C ASP A 60 -31.33 4.69 12.64
N LEU A 61 -31.33 3.93 11.55
CA LEU A 61 -32.36 2.92 11.27
C LEU A 61 -32.37 1.77 12.31
N ALA A 62 -31.21 1.49 12.90
CA ALA A 62 -30.99 0.44 13.89
C ALA A 62 -29.85 0.83 14.85
N PRO A 63 -29.83 0.34 16.10
CA PRO A 63 -28.82 0.71 17.10
C PRO A 63 -27.39 0.25 16.76
N SER A 64 -27.28 -0.83 15.98
CA SER A 64 -26.03 -1.30 15.38
C SER A 64 -26.26 -1.58 13.90
N SER A 65 -25.32 -1.15 13.04
CA SER A 65 -25.35 -1.50 11.62
C SER A 65 -24.80 -2.92 11.40
N SER A 66 -25.09 -3.53 10.25
CA SER A 66 -24.49 -4.82 9.87
C SER A 66 -22.96 -4.78 9.78
N ALA A 67 -22.38 -3.61 9.49
CA ALA A 67 -20.93 -3.43 9.50
C ALA A 67 -20.38 -3.42 10.93
N THR A 68 -21.04 -2.71 11.84
CA THR A 68 -20.68 -2.65 13.26
C THR A 68 -20.83 -4.03 13.92
N ALA A 69 -21.92 -4.76 13.65
CA ALA A 69 -22.18 -6.07 14.24
C ALA A 69 -21.14 -7.14 13.87
N LYS A 70 -20.37 -6.96 12.79
CA LYS A 70 -19.30 -7.87 12.35
C LYS A 70 -17.95 -7.58 13.00
N LEU A 71 -17.81 -6.49 13.76
CA LEU A 71 -16.55 -6.13 14.41
C LEU A 71 -16.34 -6.96 15.68
N PRO A 72 -15.10 -7.37 16.01
CA PRO A 72 -14.84 -8.13 17.23
C PRO A 72 -14.94 -7.26 18.50
N GLY A 73 -15.41 -7.86 19.61
CA GLY A 73 -15.36 -7.26 20.95
C GLY A 73 -16.19 -5.98 21.13
N ALA A 74 -15.66 -5.01 21.87
CA ALA A 74 -16.34 -3.75 22.20
C ALA A 74 -16.72 -2.89 20.97
N LEU A 75 -16.11 -3.15 19.80
CA LEU A 75 -16.42 -2.48 18.55
C LEU A 75 -17.79 -2.89 17.96
N SER A 76 -18.35 -4.04 18.37
CA SER A 76 -19.68 -4.49 17.96
C SER A 76 -20.85 -3.78 18.66
N LYS A 77 -20.56 -3.15 19.80
CA LYS A 77 -21.60 -2.52 20.64
C LYS A 77 -22.24 -1.34 19.93
N PRO A 78 -23.55 -1.08 20.13
CA PRO A 78 -24.19 0.15 19.70
C PRO A 78 -23.43 1.41 20.15
N THR A 79 -23.46 2.46 19.33
CA THR A 79 -22.68 3.69 19.57
C THR A 79 -23.03 4.36 20.90
N HIS A 80 -24.32 4.46 21.23
CA HIS A 80 -24.82 5.08 22.46
C HIS A 80 -24.42 4.29 23.72
N GLU A 81 -24.48 2.95 23.68
CA GLU A 81 -24.00 2.10 24.78
C GLU A 81 -22.50 2.30 25.00
N LEU A 82 -21.71 2.33 23.93
CA LEU A 82 -20.27 2.59 24.03
C LEU A 82 -19.98 3.98 24.61
N ILE A 83 -20.80 4.99 24.31
CA ILE A 83 -20.68 6.32 24.94
C ILE A 83 -20.90 6.21 26.46
N ASN A 84 -21.99 5.54 26.87
CA ASN A 84 -22.39 5.43 28.28
C ASN A 84 -21.37 4.60 29.09
N GLU A 85 -20.86 3.50 28.55
CA GLU A 85 -19.87 2.66 29.20
C GLU A 85 -18.56 3.38 29.52
N ASN A 86 -18.25 4.42 28.74
CA ASN A 86 -17.06 5.21 28.96
C ASN A 86 -17.36 6.56 29.65
N GLY A 87 -18.51 6.69 30.31
CA GLY A 87 -18.83 7.83 31.16
C GLY A 87 -19.37 9.08 30.45
N GLY A 88 -19.69 8.98 29.15
CA GLY A 88 -20.47 10.00 28.45
C GLY A 88 -21.98 9.77 28.59
N THR A 89 -22.78 10.59 27.91
CA THR A 89 -24.24 10.43 27.85
C THR A 89 -24.70 10.29 26.41
N GLY A 90 -25.18 9.10 26.06
CA GLY A 90 -25.64 8.73 24.73
C GLY A 90 -27.04 8.11 24.76
N TYR A 91 -27.92 8.57 23.88
CA TYR A 91 -29.25 8.00 23.65
C TYR A 91 -29.35 7.44 22.23
N PHE A 92 -30.15 6.40 22.03
CA PHE A 92 -30.49 5.91 20.69
C PHE A 92 -31.92 6.23 20.32
N GLN A 93 -32.13 6.74 19.11
CA GLN A 93 -33.45 6.95 18.54
C GLN A 93 -33.52 6.34 17.14
N LYS A 94 -34.51 5.46 16.92
CA LYS A 94 -34.75 4.91 15.59
C LYS A 94 -35.21 6.02 14.66
N LEU A 95 -34.55 6.18 13.51
CA LEU A 95 -34.83 7.24 12.55
C LEU A 95 -34.61 6.78 11.11
N ASP A 96 -35.65 6.91 10.29
CA ASP A 96 -35.51 7.04 8.83
C ASP A 96 -35.51 8.53 8.47
N VAL A 97 -34.37 9.04 8.01
CA VAL A 97 -34.21 10.46 7.68
C VAL A 97 -35.10 10.93 6.53
N THR A 98 -35.65 10.00 5.75
CA THR A 98 -36.55 10.33 4.64
C THR A 98 -37.97 10.68 5.09
N ASP A 99 -38.32 10.39 6.36
CA ASP A 99 -39.57 10.80 6.99
C ASP A 99 -39.35 12.05 7.86
N TYR A 100 -39.89 13.18 7.40
CA TYR A 100 -39.75 14.45 8.09
C TYR A 100 -40.38 14.43 9.50
N SER A 101 -41.51 13.75 9.69
CA SER A 101 -42.19 13.70 11.00
C SER A 101 -41.35 12.92 12.02
N ALA A 102 -40.67 11.86 11.56
CA ALA A 102 -39.73 11.10 12.39
C ALA A 102 -38.51 11.95 12.77
N VAL A 103 -37.98 12.76 11.85
CA VAL A 103 -36.87 13.69 12.13
C VAL A 103 -37.28 14.73 13.17
N GLU A 104 -38.46 15.33 13.06
CA GLU A 104 -39.00 16.24 14.08
C GLU A 104 -39.15 15.55 15.44
N GLY A 105 -39.60 14.30 15.45
CA GLY A 105 -39.68 13.49 16.67
C GLY A 105 -38.33 13.30 17.37
N VAL A 106 -37.25 13.09 16.61
CA VAL A 106 -35.89 12.97 17.19
C VAL A 106 -35.39 14.29 17.76
N VAL A 107 -35.62 15.41 17.06
CA VAL A 107 -35.25 16.74 17.56
C VAL A 107 -36.01 17.04 18.85
N ARG A 108 -37.33 16.76 18.87
CA ARG A 108 -38.15 16.92 20.07
C ARG A 108 -37.68 16.04 21.22
N PHE A 109 -37.32 14.78 20.97
CA PHE A 109 -36.73 13.91 21.99
C PHE A 109 -35.42 14.49 22.53
N ALA A 110 -34.55 15.01 21.65
CA ALA A 110 -33.29 15.62 22.07
C ALA A 110 -33.53 16.82 23.02
N VAL A 111 -34.53 17.64 22.72
CA VAL A 111 -34.90 18.82 23.50
C VAL A 111 -35.60 18.44 24.80
N ASP A 112 -36.66 17.65 24.74
CA ASP A 112 -37.54 17.39 25.89
C ASP A 112 -36.98 16.36 26.87
N GLN A 113 -36.23 15.38 26.38
CA GLN A 113 -35.83 14.20 27.16
C GLN A 113 -34.32 14.12 27.37
N ALA A 114 -33.51 14.41 26.35
CA ALA A 114 -32.05 14.24 26.45
C ALA A 114 -31.36 15.48 27.05
N SER A 115 -31.81 16.68 26.69
CA SER A 115 -31.15 17.95 27.02
C SER A 115 -31.59 18.49 28.39
N PRO A 116 -30.68 18.69 29.35
CA PRO A 116 -31.03 19.32 30.63
C PRO A 116 -31.49 20.77 30.46
N ASN A 117 -31.05 21.43 29.38
CA ASN A 117 -31.30 22.83 29.08
C ASN A 117 -32.46 23.02 28.08
N LYS A 118 -33.21 21.95 27.76
CA LYS A 118 -34.31 21.95 26.78
C LYS A 118 -33.95 22.63 25.46
N ARG A 119 -32.82 22.23 24.89
CA ARG A 119 -32.28 22.79 23.64
C ARG A 119 -31.49 21.78 22.82
N LEU A 120 -31.44 22.03 21.52
CA LEU A 120 -30.55 21.42 20.54
C LEU A 120 -29.43 22.40 20.17
N ASP A 121 -28.18 22.05 20.49
CA ASP A 121 -27.02 22.90 20.16
C ASP A 121 -26.38 22.52 18.83
N ILE A 122 -26.34 21.22 18.50
CA ILE A 122 -25.60 20.71 17.35
C ILE A 122 -26.46 19.71 16.57
N MET A 123 -26.65 19.95 15.27
CA MET A 123 -27.22 18.97 14.35
C MET A 123 -26.17 18.50 13.36
N VAL A 124 -25.90 17.20 13.33
CA VAL A 124 -25.01 16.58 12.33
C VAL A 124 -25.83 15.72 11.38
N ASN A 125 -26.04 16.24 10.17
CA ASN A 125 -26.71 15.55 9.09
C ASN A 125 -25.72 14.68 8.32
N ASN A 126 -25.49 13.46 8.83
CA ASN A 126 -24.47 12.53 8.33
C ASN A 126 -25.05 11.31 7.58
N ALA A 127 -26.29 10.91 7.84
CA ALA A 127 -26.90 9.76 7.17
C ALA A 127 -26.79 9.86 5.64
N GLY A 128 -26.37 8.77 5.00
CA GLY A 128 -26.22 8.72 3.56
C GLY A 128 -25.98 7.30 3.06
N ILE A 129 -26.36 7.06 1.80
CA ILE A 129 -26.10 5.83 1.06
C ILE A 129 -25.12 6.11 -0.10
N PRO A 130 -24.22 5.16 -0.40
CA PRO A 130 -23.28 5.32 -1.51
C PRO A 130 -23.98 5.30 -2.88
N GLY A 131 -23.29 5.82 -3.90
CA GLY A 131 -23.74 5.71 -5.29
C GLY A 131 -23.79 4.27 -5.82
N PHE A 132 -22.96 3.39 -5.25
CA PHE A 132 -22.98 1.95 -5.49
C PHE A 132 -23.82 1.25 -4.40
N LEU A 133 -25.07 0.87 -4.71
CA LEU A 133 -25.82 0.00 -3.80
C LEU A 133 -25.29 -1.44 -3.90
N ALA A 134 -25.20 -2.11 -2.75
CA ALA A 134 -24.65 -3.47 -2.63
C ALA A 134 -25.17 -4.41 -3.74
N GLY A 135 -24.26 -4.83 -4.62
CA GLY A 135 -24.52 -5.81 -5.69
C GLY A 135 -24.74 -5.27 -7.10
N LYS A 136 -24.93 -3.95 -7.32
CA LYS A 136 -25.16 -3.39 -8.67
C LYS A 136 -24.03 -2.54 -9.27
N GLY A 137 -22.97 -2.26 -8.50
CA GLY A 137 -21.82 -1.48 -8.95
C GLY A 137 -22.15 -0.01 -9.26
N SER A 138 -21.13 0.79 -9.56
CA SER A 138 -21.28 2.15 -10.09
C SER A 138 -21.85 2.10 -11.51
N ALA A 139 -22.72 3.05 -11.87
CA ALA A 139 -23.43 3.04 -13.15
C ALA A 139 -23.18 4.34 -13.94
N LEU A 140 -23.00 4.22 -15.25
CA LEU A 140 -23.08 5.38 -16.14
C LEU A 140 -24.53 5.85 -16.20
N ILE A 141 -24.74 7.14 -16.47
CA ILE A 141 -26.08 7.76 -16.40
C ILE A 141 -27.15 7.05 -17.25
N HIS A 142 -26.79 6.51 -18.43
CA HIS A 142 -27.72 5.80 -19.30
C HIS A 142 -28.06 4.36 -18.82
N THR A 143 -27.33 3.86 -17.83
CA THR A 143 -27.51 2.53 -17.22
C THR A 143 -28.01 2.60 -15.78
N GLU A 144 -28.06 3.79 -15.18
CA GLU A 144 -28.47 3.95 -13.79
C GLU A 144 -29.97 3.67 -13.65
N ASP A 145 -30.32 2.84 -12.66
CA ASP A 145 -31.71 2.50 -12.35
C ASP A 145 -32.42 3.73 -11.75
N PRO A 146 -33.50 4.25 -12.37
CA PRO A 146 -34.21 5.43 -11.88
C PRO A 146 -34.69 5.29 -10.41
N ALA A 147 -35.08 4.09 -9.99
CA ALA A 147 -35.51 3.86 -8.61
C ALA A 147 -34.35 3.95 -7.61
N GLN A 148 -33.15 3.53 -8.01
CA GLN A 148 -31.93 3.72 -7.22
C GLN A 148 -31.56 5.20 -7.14
N ALA A 149 -31.63 5.92 -8.26
CA ALA A 149 -31.36 7.34 -8.30
C ALA A 149 -32.31 8.11 -7.36
N GLU A 150 -33.62 7.85 -7.43
CA GLU A 150 -34.62 8.46 -6.54
C GLU A 150 -34.31 8.18 -5.07
N LYS A 151 -33.96 6.93 -4.73
CA LYS A 151 -33.59 6.55 -3.36
C LYS A 151 -32.36 7.31 -2.86
N ILE A 152 -31.33 7.47 -3.70
CA ILE A 152 -30.12 8.24 -3.36
C ILE A 152 -30.48 9.69 -3.08
N ILE A 153 -31.29 10.33 -3.92
CA ILE A 153 -31.73 11.71 -3.70
C ILE A 153 -32.55 11.82 -2.42
N LYS A 154 -33.48 10.89 -2.19
CA LYS A 154 -34.36 10.91 -1.02
C LYS A 154 -33.57 10.80 0.30
N VAL A 155 -32.53 9.95 0.34
CA VAL A 155 -31.70 9.81 1.54
C VAL A 155 -30.66 10.92 1.65
N ASN A 156 -29.83 11.11 0.61
CA ASN A 156 -28.63 11.95 0.70
C ASN A 156 -28.90 13.45 0.61
N LEU A 157 -29.99 13.85 -0.05
CA LEU A 157 -30.39 15.25 -0.15
C LEU A 157 -31.59 15.53 0.76
N MET A 158 -32.72 14.84 0.55
CA MET A 158 -33.93 15.14 1.32
C MET A 158 -33.78 14.81 2.81
N GLY A 159 -33.02 13.78 3.17
CA GLY A 159 -32.71 13.48 4.58
C GLY A 159 -31.94 14.61 5.27
N ILE A 160 -30.94 15.19 4.57
CA ILE A 160 -30.19 16.35 5.09
C ILE A 160 -31.07 17.60 5.15
N TRP A 161 -31.90 17.81 4.13
CA TRP A 161 -32.85 18.92 4.11
C TRP A 161 -33.84 18.84 5.28
N ASN A 162 -34.42 17.66 5.53
CA ASN A 162 -35.33 17.41 6.65
C ASN A 162 -34.66 17.72 7.99
N GLY A 163 -33.45 17.21 8.20
CA GLY A 163 -32.68 17.45 9.44
C GLY A 163 -32.28 18.90 9.62
N THR A 164 -31.88 19.58 8.55
CA THR A 164 -31.56 21.02 8.57
C THR A 164 -32.80 21.84 8.93
N LYS A 165 -33.94 21.57 8.27
CA LYS A 165 -35.21 22.26 8.53
C LYS A 165 -35.63 22.09 10.00
N ALA A 166 -35.70 20.86 10.49
CA ALA A 166 -36.13 20.60 11.87
C ALA A 166 -35.19 21.25 12.90
N ALA A 167 -33.88 21.21 12.67
CA ALA A 167 -32.90 21.86 13.55
C ALA A 167 -33.04 23.38 13.55
N VAL A 168 -33.19 24.01 12.38
CA VAL A 168 -33.40 25.47 12.28
C VAL A 168 -34.69 25.88 13.00
N THR A 169 -35.80 25.17 12.76
CA THR A 169 -37.08 25.44 13.43
C THR A 169 -36.92 25.46 14.95
N GLN A 170 -36.23 24.45 15.51
CA GLN A 170 -35.96 24.41 16.94
C GLN A 170 -35.00 25.51 17.41
N MET A 171 -33.92 25.78 16.67
CA MET A 171 -32.89 26.75 17.07
C MET A 171 -33.44 28.19 17.08
N LEU A 172 -34.43 28.52 16.25
CA LEU A 172 -35.09 29.84 16.25
C LEU A 172 -35.83 30.13 17.56
N GLU A 173 -36.29 29.11 18.27
CA GLU A 173 -36.99 29.23 19.55
C GLU A 173 -36.02 29.37 20.75
N GLN A 174 -34.71 29.19 20.53
CA GLN A 174 -33.69 29.10 21.58
C GLN A 174 -32.86 30.37 21.70
N ASP A 175 -32.57 30.80 22.92
CA ASP A 175 -31.64 31.92 23.14
C ASP A 175 -30.22 31.61 22.67
N ILE A 176 -29.51 32.68 22.29
CA ILE A 176 -28.11 32.66 21.89
C ILE A 176 -27.27 32.26 23.10
N LEU A 177 -26.41 31.26 22.93
CA LEU A 177 -25.40 30.90 23.93
C LEU A 177 -24.00 31.07 23.35
N SER A 178 -23.10 31.64 24.14
CA SER A 178 -21.68 31.70 23.83
C SER A 178 -21.05 30.33 24.03
N PHE A 179 -20.21 29.89 23.09
CA PHE A 179 -19.35 28.73 23.28
C PHE A 179 -18.14 29.13 24.15
N PRO A 180 -17.52 28.18 24.87
CA PRO A 180 -16.28 28.48 25.60
C PRO A 180 -15.17 29.07 24.72
N VAL A 181 -15.11 28.72 23.42
CA VAL A 181 -14.18 29.35 22.45
C VAL A 181 -14.50 30.82 22.18
N ASP A 182 -15.76 31.22 22.31
CA ASP A 182 -16.19 32.62 22.14
C ASP A 182 -15.71 33.48 23.32
N LEU A 183 -15.42 32.88 24.47
CA LEU A 183 -14.88 33.55 25.66
C LEU A 183 -13.36 33.75 25.59
N ASP A 184 -12.67 33.09 24.66
CA ASP A 184 -11.25 33.30 24.43
C ASP A 184 -11.07 34.58 23.59
N LEU A 185 -10.73 35.69 24.26
CA LEU A 185 -10.44 36.98 23.65
C LEU A 185 -9.12 36.99 22.84
N SER A 186 -8.38 35.88 22.85
CA SER A 186 -7.01 35.77 22.32
C SER A 186 -6.92 35.30 20.85
N VAL A 187 -8.04 34.89 20.24
CA VAL A 187 -8.05 34.51 18.82
C VAL A 187 -8.29 35.75 17.98
N GLU A 188 -7.21 36.39 17.53
CA GLU A 188 -7.24 37.41 16.49
C GLU A 188 -7.81 36.79 15.20
N LEU A 189 -9.05 37.15 14.87
CA LEU A 189 -9.60 36.92 13.54
C LEU A 189 -8.86 37.90 12.61
N GLY A 190 -8.01 37.35 11.75
CA GLY A 190 -7.00 38.12 11.02
C GLY A 190 -7.47 39.41 10.34
N ASP A 191 -6.61 40.43 10.42
CA ASP A 191 -6.38 41.60 9.55
C ASP A 191 -7.54 42.23 8.76
N ASN A 192 -8.80 42.17 9.23
CA ASN A 192 -9.90 42.91 8.61
C ASN A 192 -10.51 43.95 9.56
N PRO A 193 -9.84 45.11 9.75
CA PRO A 193 -10.21 46.14 10.74
C PRO A 193 -11.51 46.88 10.43
N THR A 194 -12.20 46.55 9.33
CA THR A 194 -13.43 47.25 8.91
C THR A 194 -14.67 46.83 9.70
N LEU A 195 -14.76 45.56 10.12
CA LEU A 195 -15.94 45.05 10.86
C LEU A 195 -15.91 45.41 12.35
N GLU A 196 -14.73 45.57 12.94
CA GLU A 196 -14.59 45.98 14.35
C GLU A 196 -14.99 47.45 14.56
N VAL A 197 -14.72 48.31 13.56
CA VAL A 197 -15.00 49.75 13.63
C VAL A 197 -16.50 50.04 13.56
N GLU A 198 -17.28 49.28 12.78
CA GLU A 198 -18.74 49.47 12.70
C GLU A 198 -19.46 48.98 13.97
N ALA A 199 -19.01 47.88 14.58
CA ALA A 199 -19.60 47.36 15.82
C ALA A 199 -19.32 48.30 17.02
N GLN A 200 -18.14 48.92 17.08
CA GLN A 200 -17.80 49.88 18.13
C GLN A 200 -18.58 51.20 18.02
N GLN A 201 -19.01 51.60 16.82
CA GLN A 201 -19.80 52.83 16.63
C GLN A 201 -21.24 52.73 17.15
N GLN A 202 -21.75 51.52 17.42
CA GLN A 202 -23.11 51.28 17.92
C GLN A 202 -23.20 51.02 19.43
N GLY A 203 -22.09 51.11 20.18
CA GLY A 203 -22.10 51.09 21.64
C GLY A 203 -22.43 49.75 22.31
N GLU A 204 -22.70 48.69 21.55
CA GLU A 204 -22.83 47.33 22.09
C GLU A 204 -21.58 46.49 21.74
N PRO A 205 -20.95 45.81 22.71
CA PRO A 205 -19.90 44.84 22.39
C PRO A 205 -20.46 43.79 21.43
N PRO A 206 -19.69 43.29 20.44
CA PRO A 206 -20.17 42.25 19.55
C PRO A 206 -20.60 41.05 20.40
N GLN A 207 -21.92 40.82 20.50
CA GLN A 207 -22.44 39.68 21.24
C GLN A 207 -21.83 38.44 20.59
N ARG A 208 -21.04 37.64 21.31
CA ARG A 208 -20.46 36.40 20.78
C ARG A 208 -21.36 35.23 21.15
N GLY A 209 -21.52 34.25 20.26
CA GLY A 209 -22.37 33.08 20.47
C GLY A 209 -23.30 32.77 19.32
N SER A 210 -24.00 31.64 19.45
CA SER A 210 -24.89 31.08 18.44
C SER A 210 -26.13 30.45 19.07
N ARG A 211 -27.25 30.47 18.33
CA ARG A 211 -28.45 29.70 18.71
C ARG A 211 -28.25 28.19 18.51
N GLY A 212 -27.38 27.81 17.58
CA GLY A 212 -26.98 26.43 17.32
C GLY A 212 -26.15 26.28 16.04
N VAL A 213 -25.57 25.09 15.88
CA VAL A 213 -24.67 24.74 14.78
C VAL A 213 -25.22 23.55 14.01
N ILE A 214 -25.28 23.67 12.69
CA ILE A 214 -25.68 22.60 11.78
C ILE A 214 -24.49 22.24 10.90
N VAL A 215 -24.15 20.95 10.87
CA VAL A 215 -23.08 20.40 10.04
C VAL A 215 -23.69 19.39 9.08
N ASN A 216 -23.65 19.73 7.79
CA ASN A 216 -24.10 18.87 6.71
C ASN A 216 -22.92 18.10 6.12
N MET A 217 -23.11 16.80 5.88
CA MET A 217 -22.08 15.96 5.27
C MET A 217 -22.20 15.96 3.75
N GLY A 218 -21.33 16.74 3.10
CA GLY A 218 -21.10 16.73 1.66
C GLY A 218 -20.18 15.59 1.22
N SER A 219 -19.39 15.84 0.18
CA SER A 219 -18.35 14.93 -0.31
C SER A 219 -17.46 15.71 -1.27
N ILE A 220 -16.20 15.28 -1.44
CA ILE A 220 -15.38 15.74 -2.56
C ILE A 220 -16.09 15.53 -3.91
N HIS A 221 -16.93 14.48 -4.05
CA HIS A 221 -17.75 14.24 -5.24
C HIS A 221 -18.82 15.31 -5.50
N GLY A 222 -19.15 16.14 -4.50
CA GLY A 222 -20.00 17.31 -4.68
C GLY A 222 -19.25 18.54 -5.21
N MET A 223 -17.91 18.54 -5.20
CA MET A 223 -17.06 19.63 -5.69
C MET A 223 -16.36 19.26 -7.00
N VAL A 224 -15.88 18.02 -7.09
CA VAL A 224 -15.19 17.45 -8.26
C VAL A 224 -15.81 16.09 -8.53
N CYS A 225 -16.33 15.86 -9.73
CA CYS A 225 -17.07 14.64 -10.05
C CYS A 225 -16.19 13.37 -9.98
N GLY A 226 -16.79 12.27 -9.54
CA GLY A 226 -16.22 10.92 -9.63
C GLY A 226 -16.83 10.15 -10.82
N PRO A 227 -16.09 9.21 -11.44
CA PRO A 227 -16.61 8.40 -12.54
C PRO A 227 -17.77 7.50 -12.07
N ALA A 228 -18.79 7.35 -12.92
CA ALA A 228 -19.91 6.42 -12.73
C ALA A 228 -20.76 6.63 -11.45
N GLU A 229 -20.82 7.86 -10.93
CA GLU A 229 -21.67 8.23 -9.78
C GLU A 229 -22.47 9.52 -10.03
N PRO A 230 -23.26 9.62 -11.13
CA PRO A 230 -23.94 10.86 -11.49
C PRO A 230 -24.92 11.32 -10.40
N THR A 231 -25.84 10.46 -9.95
CA THR A 231 -26.85 10.85 -8.95
C THR A 231 -26.25 11.15 -7.57
N TYR A 232 -25.27 10.36 -7.12
CA TYR A 232 -24.59 10.61 -5.85
C TYR A 232 -23.85 11.96 -5.88
N SER A 233 -23.08 12.24 -6.94
CA SER A 233 -22.37 13.50 -7.11
C SER A 233 -23.33 14.69 -7.16
N SER A 234 -24.43 14.57 -7.92
CA SER A 234 -25.49 15.59 -7.97
C SER A 234 -26.11 15.85 -6.59
N SER A 235 -26.40 14.80 -5.82
CA SER A 235 -26.94 14.94 -4.47
C SER A 235 -25.99 15.70 -3.53
N LYS A 236 -24.68 15.39 -3.60
CA LYS A 236 -23.68 16.03 -2.74
C LYS A 236 -23.36 17.46 -3.18
N GLY A 237 -23.39 17.76 -4.48
CA GLY A 237 -23.33 19.13 -4.98
C GLY A 237 -24.51 19.97 -4.48
N ALA A 238 -25.72 19.41 -4.51
CA ALA A 238 -26.91 20.07 -4.00
C ALA A 238 -26.82 20.36 -2.49
N VAL A 239 -26.30 19.42 -1.68
CA VAL A 239 -26.11 19.60 -0.23
C VAL A 239 -25.15 20.76 0.09
N ILE A 240 -24.06 20.90 -0.68
CA ILE A 240 -23.11 22.00 -0.49
C ILE A 240 -23.82 23.33 -0.74
N ASN A 241 -24.59 23.44 -1.82
CA ASN A 241 -25.28 24.69 -2.15
C ASN A 241 -26.42 25.00 -1.16
N LEU A 242 -27.20 23.98 -0.76
CA LEU A 242 -28.21 24.10 0.29
C LEU A 242 -27.61 24.69 1.57
N SER A 243 -26.44 24.18 1.98
CA SER A 243 -25.78 24.65 3.21
C SER A 243 -25.39 26.12 3.12
N ARG A 244 -24.95 26.60 1.94
CA ARG A 244 -24.63 28.02 1.73
C ARG A 244 -25.88 28.89 1.81
N THR A 245 -26.97 28.49 1.17
CA THR A 245 -28.24 29.23 1.21
C THR A 245 -28.75 29.36 2.64
N VAL A 246 -28.84 28.25 3.37
CA VAL A 246 -29.32 28.26 4.77
C VAL A 246 -28.38 29.06 5.68
N ALA A 247 -27.06 28.99 5.47
CA ALA A 247 -26.11 29.79 6.23
C ALA A 247 -26.34 31.30 6.07
N ILE A 248 -26.63 31.76 4.85
CA ILE A 248 -26.92 33.17 4.57
C ILE A 248 -28.26 33.57 5.17
N ASP A 249 -29.30 32.77 4.95
CA ASP A 249 -30.66 33.07 5.38
C ASP A 249 -30.79 33.19 6.90
N TYR A 250 -30.02 32.39 7.66
CA TYR A 250 -30.10 32.31 9.12
C TYR A 250 -28.91 32.91 9.87
N ALA A 251 -27.97 33.56 9.16
CA ALA A 251 -26.88 34.32 9.77
C ALA A 251 -27.38 35.44 10.72
N PRO A 252 -28.43 36.22 10.40
CA PRO A 252 -28.95 37.26 11.30
C PRO A 252 -29.46 36.70 12.64
N GLN A 253 -29.96 35.47 12.64
CA GLN A 253 -30.42 34.76 13.84
C GLN A 253 -29.29 33.99 14.54
N ARG A 254 -28.05 34.10 14.05
CA ARG A 254 -26.85 33.46 14.59
C ARG A 254 -26.94 31.94 14.64
N ILE A 255 -27.50 31.33 13.60
CA ILE A 255 -27.47 29.88 13.39
C ILE A 255 -26.35 29.60 12.38
N ASN A 256 -25.35 28.83 12.80
CA ASN A 256 -24.20 28.53 11.94
C ASN A 256 -24.48 27.26 11.14
N VAL A 257 -24.41 27.33 9.81
CA VAL A 257 -24.57 26.17 8.94
C VAL A 257 -23.33 25.99 8.09
N ASN A 258 -22.70 24.81 8.20
CA ASN A 258 -21.50 24.48 7.46
C ASN A 258 -21.62 23.11 6.78
N CYS A 259 -20.87 22.94 5.69
CA CYS A 259 -20.79 21.68 4.98
C CYS A 259 -19.35 21.15 5.03
N VAL A 260 -19.19 19.91 5.49
CA VAL A 260 -17.90 19.21 5.46
C VAL A 260 -17.90 18.28 4.25
N CYS A 261 -16.85 18.34 3.43
CA CYS A 261 -16.69 17.53 2.24
C CYS A 261 -15.52 16.54 2.38
N PRO A 262 -15.72 15.36 2.98
CA PRO A 262 -14.68 14.35 3.09
C PRO A 262 -14.19 13.87 1.71
N GLY A 263 -12.89 13.59 1.61
CA GLY A 263 -12.31 12.79 0.53
C GLY A 263 -12.47 11.29 0.80
N SER A 264 -12.02 10.45 -0.15
CA SER A 264 -11.96 8.99 0.02
C SER A 264 -10.90 8.60 1.05
N GLY A 265 -11.26 8.67 2.33
CA GLY A 265 -10.30 8.46 3.43
C GLY A 265 -10.85 7.93 4.75
N GLY A 266 -12.14 7.58 4.88
CA GLY A 266 -12.60 6.87 6.10
C GLY A 266 -14.08 6.96 6.44
N THR A 267 -14.92 6.12 5.83
CA THR A 267 -16.28 5.83 6.32
C THR A 267 -16.53 4.33 6.38
N THR A 268 -17.31 3.87 7.37
CA THR A 268 -17.73 2.46 7.44
C THR A 268 -18.73 2.04 6.38
N ALA A 269 -19.29 2.96 5.59
CA ALA A 269 -20.03 2.58 4.38
C ALA A 269 -19.10 1.85 3.38
N TYR A 270 -17.79 2.06 3.53
CA TYR A 270 -16.70 1.36 2.86
C TYR A 270 -16.05 0.25 3.73
N GLN A 271 -16.65 -0.12 4.86
CA GLN A 271 -16.05 -1.03 5.85
C GLN A 271 -16.92 -2.27 6.07
N SER A 272 -17.50 -2.79 4.98
CA SER A 272 -17.39 -4.23 4.74
C SER A 272 -16.10 -4.43 3.96
N ASP A 273 -15.16 -5.17 4.56
CA ASP A 273 -13.83 -5.51 4.07
C ASP A 273 -12.74 -4.52 4.48
N HIS A 274 -11.97 -4.89 5.50
CA HIS A 274 -10.63 -4.35 5.73
C HIS A 274 -9.65 -4.83 4.63
N SER A 275 -10.04 -4.71 3.35
CA SER A 275 -9.21 -5.02 2.19
C SER A 275 -9.43 -4.13 0.95
N ASN A 276 -10.25 -3.06 0.98
CA ASN A 276 -10.60 -2.33 -0.26
C ASN A 276 -10.10 -0.88 -0.31
N GLY A 277 -8.81 -0.73 -0.58
CA GLY A 277 -8.17 0.54 -0.97
C GLY A 277 -6.65 0.42 -1.05
N SER A 278 -6.07 -0.55 -0.34
CA SER A 278 -4.69 -0.96 -0.56
C SER A 278 -4.60 -1.82 -1.81
N ASN A 279 -3.74 -1.45 -2.75
CA ASN A 279 -3.39 -2.30 -3.88
C ASN A 279 -2.76 -3.65 -3.44
N TYR A 280 -2.42 -3.80 -2.16
CA TYR A 280 -1.79 -4.97 -1.55
C TYR A 280 -2.74 -5.84 -0.71
N GLY A 281 -3.92 -5.34 -0.33
CA GLY A 281 -4.78 -5.99 0.67
C GLY A 281 -4.30 -5.88 2.13
N TYR A 282 -3.17 -5.20 2.39
CA TYR A 282 -2.62 -4.86 3.72
C TYR A 282 -1.71 -3.62 3.60
N THR A 283 -1.17 -3.13 4.71
CA THR A 283 -0.16 -2.05 4.75
C THR A 283 1.26 -2.65 4.71
N PRO A 284 2.08 -2.37 3.67
CA PRO A 284 3.46 -2.88 3.61
C PRO A 284 4.28 -2.42 4.83
N SER A 285 4.92 -3.32 5.59
CA SER A 285 5.83 -2.89 6.67
C SER A 285 7.13 -2.28 6.14
N SER A 286 7.67 -1.31 6.88
CA SER A 286 9.05 -0.86 6.72
C SER A 286 10.10 -1.93 7.07
N GLU A 287 9.75 -2.92 7.91
CA GLU A 287 10.67 -3.95 8.41
C GLU A 287 11.35 -4.77 7.31
N TRP A 288 10.65 -5.05 6.21
CA TRP A 288 11.18 -5.80 5.06
C TRP A 288 11.66 -4.90 3.91
N CYS A 289 11.33 -3.60 3.96
CA CYS A 289 11.67 -2.66 2.91
C CYS A 289 13.01 -1.98 3.20
N ILE A 290 13.14 -1.31 4.34
CA ILE A 290 14.31 -0.47 4.67
C ILE A 290 15.61 -1.31 4.74
N PRO A 291 15.67 -2.44 5.47
CA PRO A 291 16.90 -3.21 5.56
C PRO A 291 17.37 -3.72 4.20
N PHE A 292 16.44 -4.20 3.36
CA PHE A 292 16.80 -4.72 2.05
C PHE A 292 17.14 -3.63 1.03
N ILE A 293 16.54 -2.44 1.12
CA ILE A 293 17.00 -1.27 0.35
C ILE A 293 18.48 -0.99 0.65
N VAL A 294 18.85 -0.95 1.92
CA VAL A 294 20.24 -0.72 2.35
C VAL A 294 21.15 -1.84 1.86
N LEU A 295 20.76 -3.10 2.07
CA LEU A 295 21.56 -4.26 1.68
C LEU A 295 21.80 -4.34 0.15
N PHE A 296 20.78 -4.11 -0.67
CA PHE A 296 20.94 -4.08 -2.13
C PHE A 296 21.73 -2.87 -2.61
N ALA A 297 21.55 -1.70 -1.99
CA ALA A 297 22.34 -0.51 -2.33
C ALA A 297 23.83 -0.71 -2.02
N LEU A 298 24.17 -1.26 -0.84
CA LEU A 298 25.54 -1.60 -0.49
C LEU A 298 26.14 -2.62 -1.45
N SER A 299 25.40 -3.69 -1.77
CA SER A 299 25.82 -4.70 -2.74
C SER A 299 26.03 -4.12 -4.14
N GLY A 300 25.15 -3.21 -4.57
CA GLY A 300 25.28 -2.52 -5.86
C GLY A 300 26.55 -1.66 -5.93
N VAL A 301 26.86 -0.91 -4.87
CA VAL A 301 28.11 -0.12 -4.79
C VAL A 301 29.34 -1.03 -4.87
N VAL A 302 29.33 -2.15 -4.13
CA VAL A 302 30.41 -3.14 -4.20
C VAL A 302 30.59 -3.65 -5.63
N HIS A 303 29.51 -4.05 -6.30
CA HIS A 303 29.57 -4.51 -7.69
C HIS A 303 30.01 -3.43 -8.69
N ALA A 304 29.66 -2.16 -8.46
CA ALA A 304 30.11 -1.05 -9.31
C ALA A 304 31.63 -0.83 -9.18
N ILE A 305 32.16 -0.86 -7.95
CA ILE A 305 33.60 -0.77 -7.69
C ILE A 305 34.31 -1.98 -8.31
N GLN A 306 33.75 -3.18 -8.13
CA GLN A 306 34.27 -4.41 -8.72
C GLN A 306 34.27 -4.37 -10.26
N ALA A 307 33.22 -3.83 -10.89
CA ALA A 307 33.14 -3.63 -12.33
C ALA A 307 34.30 -2.79 -12.84
N TYR A 308 34.53 -1.65 -12.16
CA TYR A 308 35.54 -0.68 -12.51
C TYR A 308 36.96 -1.26 -12.40
N ILE A 309 37.24 -2.03 -11.34
CA ILE A 309 38.57 -2.58 -11.08
C ILE A 309 38.86 -3.81 -11.95
N SER A 310 37.89 -4.74 -12.05
CA SER A 310 38.12 -6.06 -12.64
C SER A 310 37.89 -6.13 -14.16
N LYS A 311 37.24 -5.11 -14.75
CA LYS A 311 36.98 -4.97 -16.19
C LYS A 311 36.18 -6.13 -16.82
N TYR A 312 35.44 -6.90 -16.04
CA TYR A 312 34.48 -7.88 -16.59
C TYR A 312 33.14 -7.20 -16.91
N TRP A 313 33.08 -6.59 -18.09
CA TRP A 313 31.98 -5.73 -18.53
C TRP A 313 30.61 -6.40 -18.78
N VAL A 314 30.51 -7.72 -18.67
CA VAL A 314 29.22 -8.43 -18.83
C VAL A 314 28.60 -8.82 -17.48
N ILE A 315 29.41 -9.23 -16.50
CA ILE A 315 28.91 -9.76 -15.23
C ILE A 315 28.55 -8.62 -14.25
N TYR A 316 29.41 -7.62 -14.10
CA TYR A 316 29.19 -6.60 -13.07
C TYR A 316 28.18 -5.52 -13.45
N PRO A 317 28.12 -5.04 -14.71
CA PRO A 317 27.05 -4.13 -15.10
C PRO A 317 25.66 -4.77 -15.00
N THR A 318 25.54 -6.09 -15.22
CA THR A 318 24.27 -6.82 -15.04
C THR A 318 23.90 -6.98 -13.57
N LEU A 319 24.85 -7.37 -12.69
CA LEU A 319 24.62 -7.43 -11.23
C LEU A 319 24.29 -6.07 -10.62
N PHE A 320 24.98 -5.01 -11.05
CA PHE A 320 24.69 -3.64 -10.62
C PHE A 320 23.28 -3.21 -11.03
N THR A 321 22.93 -3.44 -12.30
CA THR A 321 21.59 -3.11 -12.82
C THR A 321 20.50 -3.87 -12.06
N ALA A 322 20.74 -5.14 -11.78
CA ALA A 322 19.81 -5.98 -11.02
C ALA A 322 19.62 -5.49 -9.57
N ALA A 323 20.71 -5.13 -8.88
CA ALA A 323 20.65 -4.55 -7.53
C ALA A 323 19.93 -3.18 -7.53
N LEU A 324 20.17 -2.35 -8.55
CA LEU A 324 19.48 -1.07 -8.71
C LEU A 324 17.96 -1.25 -8.90
N ILE A 325 17.56 -2.21 -9.74
CA ILE A 325 16.14 -2.52 -9.97
C ILE A 325 15.46 -3.01 -8.68
N GLU A 326 16.13 -3.84 -7.86
CA GLU A 326 15.64 -4.25 -6.53
C GLU A 326 15.47 -3.05 -5.58
N VAL A 327 16.43 -2.10 -5.57
CA VAL A 327 16.33 -0.88 -4.76
C VAL A 327 15.13 -0.03 -5.18
N ILE A 328 14.92 0.16 -6.49
CA ILE A 328 13.79 0.95 -7.00
C ILE A 328 12.47 0.29 -6.60
N GLY A 329 12.33 -1.02 -6.79
CA GLY A 329 11.11 -1.73 -6.46
C GLY A 329 10.77 -1.70 -4.98
N ARG A 330 11.78 -1.87 -4.12
CA ARG A 330 11.60 -1.81 -2.67
C ARG A 330 11.35 -0.38 -2.18
N SER A 331 11.91 0.62 -2.84
CA SER A 331 11.61 2.03 -2.55
C SER A 331 10.17 2.39 -2.92
N GLY A 332 9.65 1.88 -4.05
CA GLY A 332 8.23 2.00 -4.42
C GLY A 332 7.31 1.35 -3.37
N ARG A 333 7.73 0.19 -2.85
CA ARG A 333 7.03 -0.48 -1.75
C ARG A 333 7.04 0.31 -0.44
N GLU A 334 8.18 0.88 -0.06
CA GLU A 334 8.29 1.73 1.14
C GLU A 334 7.45 3.00 1.02
N ARG A 335 7.37 3.57 -0.19
CA ARG A 335 6.47 4.69 -0.47
C ARG A 335 5.00 4.29 -0.34
N SER A 336 4.68 3.03 -0.67
CA SER A 336 3.35 2.46 -0.46
C SER A 336 3.00 2.21 1.01
N ASN A 337 4.00 2.02 1.90
CA ASN A 337 3.76 1.97 3.34
C ASN A 337 3.16 3.29 3.84
N LYS A 338 3.73 4.41 3.40
CA LYS A 338 3.24 5.75 3.79
C LYS A 338 1.88 6.08 3.20
N ASN A 339 1.56 5.54 2.02
CA ASN A 339 0.25 5.71 1.39
C ASN A 339 -0.08 4.54 0.45
N VAL A 340 -0.94 3.63 0.91
CA VAL A 340 -1.24 2.34 0.26
C VAL A 340 -2.12 2.44 -0.99
N THR A 341 -2.80 3.58 -1.17
CA THR A 341 -3.74 3.81 -2.28
C THR A 341 -3.02 4.29 -3.54
N LEU A 342 -1.73 4.66 -3.44
CA LEU A 342 -0.95 5.12 -4.57
C LEU A 342 -0.69 3.96 -5.55
N VAL A 343 -1.15 4.13 -6.79
CA VAL A 343 -0.99 3.14 -7.86
C VAL A 343 0.43 3.16 -8.44
N ASP A 344 1.05 4.33 -8.60
CA ASP A 344 2.40 4.40 -9.19
C ASP A 344 3.47 3.65 -8.38
N PRO A 345 3.56 3.79 -7.05
CA PRO A 345 4.53 3.05 -6.25
C PRO A 345 4.26 1.53 -6.23
N PHE A 346 2.98 1.13 -6.33
CA PHE A 346 2.58 -0.27 -6.47
C PHE A 346 3.01 -0.87 -7.81
N LEU A 347 2.74 -0.18 -8.91
CA LEU A 347 3.18 -0.59 -10.25
C LEU A 347 4.70 -0.60 -10.36
N MET A 348 5.38 0.41 -9.82
CA MET A 348 6.84 0.48 -9.77
C MET A 348 7.42 -0.76 -9.11
N GLN A 349 6.90 -1.17 -7.95
CA GLN A 349 7.33 -2.40 -7.28
C GLN A 349 7.10 -3.63 -8.16
N ILE A 350 5.90 -3.79 -8.71
CA ILE A 350 5.52 -4.97 -9.48
C ILE A 350 6.43 -5.14 -10.69
N VAL A 351 6.65 -4.07 -11.46
CA VAL A 351 7.44 -4.14 -12.69
C VAL A 351 8.90 -4.43 -12.36
N THR A 352 9.49 -3.67 -11.44
CA THR A 352 10.93 -3.77 -11.15
C THR A 352 11.31 -5.06 -10.43
N LEU A 353 10.57 -5.46 -9.38
CA LEU A 353 10.90 -6.67 -8.62
C LEU A 353 10.75 -7.95 -9.47
N LYS A 354 9.89 -7.93 -10.49
CA LYS A 354 9.73 -9.07 -11.41
C LYS A 354 10.86 -9.13 -12.43
N MET A 355 11.38 -7.98 -12.86
CA MET A 355 12.47 -7.88 -13.84
C MET A 355 13.85 -8.24 -13.28
N ALA A 356 14.12 -7.91 -12.01
CA ALA A 356 15.45 -8.07 -11.41
C ALA A 356 16.06 -9.50 -11.53
N PRO A 357 15.31 -10.60 -11.32
CA PRO A 357 15.82 -11.97 -11.47
C PRO A 357 16.44 -12.30 -12.83
N VAL A 358 15.98 -11.67 -13.91
CA VAL A 358 16.49 -11.93 -15.27
C VAL A 358 17.93 -11.42 -15.42
N PHE A 359 18.23 -10.30 -14.77
CA PHE A 359 19.58 -9.75 -14.75
C PHE A 359 20.51 -10.55 -13.81
N PHE A 360 19.97 -11.06 -12.70
CA PHE A 360 20.71 -11.97 -11.83
C PHE A 360 21.01 -13.30 -12.52
N SER A 361 20.06 -13.90 -13.25
CA SER A 361 20.31 -15.12 -14.01
C SER A 361 21.26 -14.89 -15.19
N ALA A 362 21.23 -13.72 -15.84
CA ALA A 362 22.22 -13.41 -16.87
C ALA A 362 23.67 -13.36 -16.31
N SER A 363 23.84 -12.97 -15.04
CA SER A 363 25.16 -12.91 -14.40
C SER A 363 25.80 -14.27 -14.13
N THR A 364 25.01 -15.36 -14.11
CA THR A 364 25.53 -16.73 -13.91
C THR A 364 26.21 -17.30 -15.17
N LEU A 365 26.15 -16.59 -16.30
CA LEU A 365 26.84 -16.95 -17.53
C LEU A 365 28.32 -16.56 -17.48
N PHE A 366 29.18 -17.50 -17.11
CA PHE A 366 30.63 -17.31 -17.20
C PHE A 366 31.13 -17.57 -18.62
N SER A 367 31.07 -16.54 -19.47
CA SER A 367 31.93 -16.34 -20.66
C SER A 367 32.30 -17.57 -21.50
N ASP A 368 31.39 -18.50 -21.79
CA ASP A 368 31.67 -19.60 -22.72
C ASP A 368 30.61 -19.61 -23.83
N ARG A 369 31.05 -19.45 -25.09
CA ARG A 369 30.20 -19.39 -26.31
C ARG A 369 29.68 -20.78 -26.69
N ASN A 370 29.18 -21.52 -25.71
CA ASN A 370 28.57 -22.82 -25.94
C ASN A 370 27.11 -22.63 -26.30
N PHE A 371 26.59 -23.52 -27.15
CA PHE A 371 25.19 -23.50 -27.62
C PHE A 371 24.20 -23.37 -26.44
N THR A 372 24.48 -24.04 -25.32
CA THR A 372 23.68 -23.98 -24.09
C THR A 372 23.61 -22.56 -23.49
N SER A 373 24.72 -21.82 -23.46
CA SER A 373 24.76 -20.43 -22.97
C SER A 373 23.96 -19.48 -23.88
N PHE A 374 23.99 -19.74 -25.19
CA PHE A 374 23.25 -18.95 -26.18
C PHE A 374 21.74 -19.17 -26.07
N VAL A 375 21.30 -20.44 -25.95
CA VAL A 375 19.89 -20.79 -25.71
C VAL A 375 19.40 -20.18 -24.41
N PHE A 376 20.19 -20.26 -23.33
CA PHE A 376 19.82 -19.68 -22.04
C PHE A 376 19.70 -18.14 -22.09
N LEU A 377 20.53 -17.45 -22.89
CA LEU A 377 20.41 -16.01 -23.07
C LEU A 377 19.15 -15.63 -23.84
N ILE A 378 18.78 -16.42 -24.86
CA ILE A 378 17.52 -16.26 -25.59
C ILE A 378 16.33 -16.44 -24.64
N ASP A 379 16.36 -17.49 -23.82
CA ASP A 379 15.28 -17.77 -22.88
C ASP A 379 15.10 -16.63 -21.86
N ASN A 380 16.20 -16.12 -21.29
CA ASN A 380 16.15 -14.95 -20.39
C ASN A 380 15.62 -13.70 -21.10
N THR A 381 15.96 -13.50 -22.38
CA THR A 381 15.47 -12.37 -23.17
C THR A 381 13.96 -12.48 -23.41
N ILE A 382 13.46 -13.67 -23.75
CA ILE A 382 12.03 -13.93 -23.94
C ILE A 382 11.28 -13.69 -22.61
N ALA A 383 11.79 -14.21 -21.50
CA ALA A 383 11.21 -13.97 -20.18
C ALA A 383 11.18 -12.47 -19.84
N CYS A 384 12.26 -11.74 -20.14
CA CYS A 384 12.36 -10.30 -19.95
C CYS A 384 11.25 -9.56 -20.70
N ILE A 385 11.08 -9.87 -21.99
CA ILE A 385 10.08 -9.25 -22.86
C ILE A 385 8.66 -9.54 -22.36
N LEU A 386 8.35 -10.81 -22.02
CA LEU A 386 7.03 -11.18 -21.51
C LEU A 386 6.68 -10.43 -20.21
N GLN A 387 7.64 -10.31 -19.30
CA GLN A 387 7.45 -9.58 -18.04
C GLN A 387 7.32 -8.07 -18.24
N ALA A 388 8.12 -7.49 -19.15
CA ALA A 388 8.05 -6.06 -19.49
C ALA A 388 6.71 -5.71 -20.17
N VAL A 389 6.27 -6.52 -21.14
CA VAL A 389 4.98 -6.34 -21.83
C VAL A 389 3.82 -6.53 -20.87
N GLY A 390 3.81 -7.62 -20.09
CA GLY A 390 2.77 -7.87 -19.09
C GLY A 390 2.68 -6.76 -18.04
N GLY A 391 3.83 -6.28 -17.55
CA GLY A 391 3.92 -5.16 -16.59
C GLY A 391 3.47 -3.81 -17.17
N GLY A 392 3.85 -3.51 -18.41
CA GLY A 392 3.42 -2.29 -19.11
C GLY A 392 1.91 -2.29 -19.38
N LEU A 393 1.36 -3.40 -19.86
CA LEU A 393 -0.08 -3.55 -20.09
C LEU A 393 -0.89 -3.54 -18.79
N ALA A 394 -0.35 -4.10 -17.70
CA ALA A 394 -0.98 -4.04 -16.38
C ALA A 394 -1.06 -2.60 -15.85
N SER A 395 0.01 -1.82 -16.02
CA SER A 395 0.04 -0.39 -15.68
C SER A 395 -1.00 0.41 -16.48
N GLY A 396 -1.09 0.20 -17.80
CA GLY A 396 -2.07 0.90 -18.64
C GLY A 396 -3.53 0.51 -18.35
N SER A 397 -3.77 -0.77 -18.04
CA SER A 397 -5.11 -1.27 -17.68
C SER A 397 -5.54 -0.73 -16.31
N ALA A 398 -4.61 -0.66 -15.33
CA ALA A 398 -4.84 -0.08 -14.02
C ALA A 398 -5.16 1.42 -14.09
N ALA A 399 -4.48 2.17 -14.97
CA ALA A 399 -4.74 3.60 -15.17
C ALA A 399 -6.12 3.88 -15.80
N THR A 400 -6.67 2.92 -16.54
CA THR A 400 -7.95 3.07 -17.27
C THR A 400 -9.12 2.33 -16.60
N GLY A 401 -8.90 1.61 -15.50
CA GLY A 401 -9.92 0.79 -14.82
C GLY A 401 -10.33 -0.47 -15.59
N SER A 402 -9.54 -0.89 -16.60
CA SER A 402 -9.82 -2.07 -17.41
C SER A 402 -9.39 -3.37 -16.69
N PRO A 403 -10.06 -4.52 -16.94
CA PRO A 403 -9.66 -5.81 -16.36
C PRO A 403 -8.19 -6.17 -16.66
N THR A 404 -7.41 -6.51 -15.64
CA THR A 404 -5.96 -6.77 -15.76
C THR A 404 -5.61 -8.23 -16.05
N ASN A 405 -6.59 -9.10 -16.28
CA ASN A 405 -6.41 -10.56 -16.37
C ASN A 405 -5.46 -10.96 -17.50
N THR A 406 -5.64 -10.42 -18.71
CA THR A 406 -4.78 -10.71 -19.86
C THR A 406 -3.33 -10.27 -19.61
N SER A 407 -3.15 -9.05 -19.09
CA SER A 407 -1.84 -8.49 -18.75
C SER A 407 -1.13 -9.30 -17.67
N THR A 408 -1.90 -9.77 -16.68
CA THR A 408 -1.40 -10.62 -15.58
C THR A 408 -0.95 -11.98 -16.11
N ASN A 409 -1.73 -12.61 -17.00
CA ASN A 409 -1.39 -13.90 -17.59
C ASN A 409 -0.12 -13.85 -18.44
N ILE A 410 0.08 -12.78 -19.22
CA ILE A 410 1.31 -12.56 -19.99
C ILE A 410 2.53 -12.44 -19.06
N MET A 411 2.37 -11.69 -17.96
CA MET A 411 3.43 -11.54 -16.95
C MET A 411 3.74 -12.86 -16.23
N VAL A 412 2.72 -13.65 -15.90
CA VAL A 412 2.86 -15.00 -15.28
C VAL A 412 3.60 -15.95 -16.21
N ALA A 413 3.30 -15.94 -17.52
CA ALA A 413 3.99 -16.77 -18.49
C ALA A 413 5.50 -16.52 -18.48
N GLY A 414 5.93 -15.25 -18.44
CA GLY A 414 7.35 -14.90 -18.33
C GLY A 414 8.00 -15.31 -17.01
N ILE A 415 7.27 -15.29 -15.90
CA ILE A 415 7.75 -15.72 -14.57
C ILE A 415 7.85 -17.24 -14.46
N ILE A 416 7.01 -18.01 -15.15
CA ILE A 416 7.09 -19.48 -15.18
C ILE A 416 8.19 -19.94 -16.16
N PHE A 417 8.30 -19.28 -17.31
CA PHE A 417 9.25 -19.65 -18.34
C PHE A 417 10.71 -19.56 -17.88
N GLN A 418 11.06 -18.52 -17.12
CA GLN A 418 12.42 -18.29 -16.65
C GLN A 418 12.94 -19.39 -15.69
N PRO A 419 12.24 -19.78 -14.60
CA PRO A 419 12.65 -20.87 -13.73
C PRO A 419 12.70 -22.22 -14.43
N VAL A 420 11.81 -22.49 -15.39
CA VAL A 420 11.83 -23.73 -16.18
C VAL A 420 13.12 -23.82 -17.00
N SER A 421 13.48 -22.73 -17.72
CA SER A 421 14.75 -22.66 -18.43
C SER A 421 15.95 -22.78 -17.46
N MET A 422 15.88 -22.13 -16.30
CA MET A 422 16.93 -22.19 -15.28
C MET A 422 17.12 -23.60 -14.70
N VAL A 423 16.04 -24.36 -14.48
CA VAL A 423 16.12 -25.76 -14.03
C VAL A 423 16.81 -26.63 -15.07
N VAL A 424 16.48 -26.45 -16.36
CA VAL A 424 17.17 -27.16 -17.45
C VAL A 424 18.64 -26.79 -17.50
N PHE A 425 18.96 -25.49 -17.42
CA PHE A 425 20.34 -25.00 -17.44
C PHE A 425 21.17 -25.50 -16.26
N VAL A 426 20.63 -25.42 -15.03
CA VAL A 426 21.28 -25.95 -13.82
C VAL A 426 21.42 -27.46 -13.89
N GLY A 427 20.42 -28.18 -14.41
CA GLY A 427 20.48 -29.63 -14.61
C GLY A 427 21.61 -30.03 -15.57
N LEU A 428 21.74 -29.35 -16.70
CA LEU A 428 22.84 -29.54 -17.65
C LEU A 428 24.20 -29.15 -17.05
N GLY A 429 24.24 -28.07 -16.28
CA GLY A 429 25.44 -27.64 -15.55
C GLY A 429 25.87 -28.66 -14.49
N PHE A 430 24.92 -29.22 -13.74
CA PHE A 430 25.17 -30.24 -12.73
C PHE A 430 25.64 -31.56 -13.36
N ASP A 431 25.02 -31.96 -14.48
CA ASP A 431 25.45 -33.11 -15.27
C ASP A 431 26.87 -32.90 -15.85
N PHE A 432 27.18 -31.71 -16.36
CA PHE A 432 28.54 -31.34 -16.76
C PHE A 432 29.52 -31.44 -15.59
N VAL A 433 29.14 -30.92 -14.41
CA VAL A 433 29.93 -30.98 -13.18
C VAL A 433 30.18 -32.43 -12.72
N ILE A 434 29.15 -33.28 -12.72
CA ILE A 434 29.30 -34.70 -12.39
C ILE A 434 30.21 -35.37 -13.39
N ARG A 435 30.02 -35.17 -14.70
CA ARG A 435 30.89 -35.80 -15.72
C ARG A 435 32.34 -35.30 -15.62
N ALA A 436 32.53 -34.01 -15.38
CA ALA A 436 33.85 -33.41 -15.19
C ALA A 436 34.55 -33.93 -13.94
N SER A 437 33.81 -34.16 -12.85
CA SER A 437 34.36 -34.67 -11.57
C SER A 437 34.49 -36.20 -11.52
N THR A 438 33.62 -36.95 -12.19
CA THR A 438 33.62 -38.43 -12.15
C THR A 438 34.46 -39.08 -13.25
N ARG A 439 34.65 -38.50 -14.45
CA ARG A 439 35.56 -39.07 -15.49
C ARG A 439 36.18 -38.05 -16.49
N ARG A 440 37.45 -37.69 -16.23
CA ARG A 440 38.62 -37.61 -17.14
C ARG A 440 38.47 -37.11 -18.61
N PRO A 441 38.20 -35.83 -18.91
CA PRO A 441 38.50 -35.26 -20.23
C PRO A 441 39.98 -34.84 -20.36
N TYR A 442 40.64 -34.53 -19.25
CA TYR A 442 42.05 -34.13 -19.23
C TYR A 442 43.01 -35.31 -19.33
N ALA A 443 42.70 -36.48 -18.77
CA ALA A 443 43.64 -37.61 -18.80
C ALA A 443 43.89 -38.16 -20.22
N PHE A 444 42.89 -38.12 -21.11
CA PHE A 444 43.05 -38.56 -22.50
C PHE A 444 43.79 -37.53 -23.36
N ARG A 445 43.49 -36.23 -23.18
CA ARG A 445 44.18 -35.15 -23.89
C ARG A 445 45.61 -34.93 -23.38
N LEU A 446 45.86 -35.07 -22.07
CA LEU A 446 47.21 -35.16 -21.50
C LEU A 446 47.94 -36.41 -22.01
N ARG A 447 47.28 -37.56 -22.18
CA ARG A 447 47.88 -38.73 -22.84
C ARG A 447 48.24 -38.45 -24.31
N GLN A 448 47.37 -37.75 -25.05
CA GLN A 448 47.66 -37.38 -26.44
C GLN A 448 48.78 -36.34 -26.54
N ILE A 449 48.77 -35.30 -25.70
CA ILE A 449 49.82 -34.26 -25.65
C ILE A 449 51.14 -34.86 -25.17
N SER A 450 51.15 -35.69 -24.12
CA SER A 450 52.36 -36.40 -23.68
C SER A 450 52.83 -37.42 -24.72
N SER A 451 51.94 -38.12 -25.43
CA SER A 451 52.33 -39.02 -26.53
C SER A 451 52.86 -38.28 -27.75
N ALA A 452 52.32 -37.10 -28.07
CA ALA A 452 52.78 -36.24 -29.17
C ALA A 452 54.09 -35.54 -28.81
N ALA A 453 54.24 -35.10 -27.56
CA ALA A 453 55.48 -34.56 -27.01
C ALA A 453 56.57 -35.64 -26.93
N ALA A 454 56.24 -36.85 -26.47
CA ALA A 454 57.14 -38.01 -26.46
C ALA A 454 57.53 -38.44 -27.88
N LYS A 455 56.64 -38.31 -28.87
CA LYS A 455 56.93 -38.56 -30.29
C LYS A 455 57.82 -37.48 -30.92
N ARG A 456 57.71 -36.22 -30.46
CA ARG A 456 58.61 -35.12 -30.84
C ARG A 456 59.99 -35.25 -30.19
N LEU A 457 60.03 -35.54 -28.89
CA LEU A 457 61.27 -35.81 -28.14
C LEU A 457 61.97 -37.10 -28.59
N GLY A 458 61.22 -38.11 -29.01
CA GLY A 458 61.76 -39.34 -29.59
C GLY A 458 62.37 -39.15 -30.98
N ASN A 459 61.99 -38.10 -31.71
CA ASN A 459 62.62 -37.70 -32.97
C ASN A 459 63.86 -36.80 -32.76
N GLU A 460 64.00 -36.16 -31.60
CA GLU A 460 65.18 -35.34 -31.26
C GLU A 460 66.28 -36.09 -30.50
N LYS A 461 65.99 -37.29 -29.95
CA LYS A 461 66.97 -38.13 -29.23
C LYS A 461 67.91 -38.93 -30.15
N THR A 462 68.47 -38.27 -31.16
CA THR A 462 69.74 -38.69 -31.77
C THR A 462 70.93 -37.89 -31.20
N THR A 463 70.72 -36.99 -30.24
CA THR A 463 71.86 -36.28 -29.63
C THR A 463 71.61 -35.90 -28.17
N ALA A 464 72.59 -36.28 -27.35
CA ALA A 464 72.93 -35.77 -26.02
C ALA A 464 72.23 -36.37 -24.79
N ASN A 465 73.07 -37.06 -24.00
CA ASN A 465 72.91 -37.46 -22.62
C ASN A 465 72.84 -36.24 -21.67
N SER A 466 71.91 -36.26 -20.71
CA SER A 466 72.21 -36.36 -19.26
C SER A 466 70.99 -35.95 -18.40
N THR A 467 70.70 -36.79 -17.40
CA THR A 467 70.03 -36.50 -16.12
C THR A 467 68.79 -35.58 -16.09
N MET A 468 67.60 -36.18 -16.04
CA MET A 468 66.39 -35.56 -15.49
C MET A 468 65.93 -36.35 -14.27
N GLU A 469 66.34 -35.91 -13.09
CA GLU A 469 65.58 -36.05 -11.84
C GLU A 469 64.87 -34.72 -11.63
N GLY A 470 63.54 -34.75 -11.48
CA GLY A 470 62.74 -33.54 -11.27
C GLY A 470 61.31 -33.72 -11.76
N ASP A 471 60.51 -34.50 -11.04
CA ASP A 471 59.06 -34.39 -11.10
C ASP A 471 58.69 -32.94 -10.78
N ALA A 472 58.04 -32.23 -11.72
CA ALA A 472 57.67 -30.82 -11.57
C ALA A 472 56.44 -30.68 -10.64
N PRO A 473 56.60 -30.33 -9.34
CA PRO A 473 55.50 -30.34 -8.37
C PRO A 473 54.59 -29.11 -8.55
N GLY A 474 55.15 -27.99 -9.06
CA GLY A 474 54.45 -26.71 -9.14
C GLY A 474 53.44 -26.56 -10.28
N VAL A 475 53.54 -27.36 -11.35
CA VAL A 475 52.58 -27.29 -12.48
C VAL A 475 51.25 -27.94 -12.10
N PHE A 476 51.31 -29.10 -11.42
CA PHE A 476 50.12 -29.80 -10.92
C PHE A 476 49.44 -29.06 -9.77
N GLU A 477 50.20 -28.40 -8.89
CA GLU A 477 49.63 -27.53 -7.85
C GLU A 477 48.90 -26.31 -8.44
N GLY A 478 49.48 -25.63 -9.44
CA GLY A 478 48.85 -24.50 -10.11
C GLY A 478 47.59 -24.87 -10.90
N GLU A 479 47.56 -26.01 -11.58
CA GLU A 479 46.35 -26.52 -12.25
C GLU A 479 45.26 -26.93 -11.25
N ARG A 480 45.63 -27.55 -10.13
CA ARG A 480 44.70 -27.94 -9.06
C ARG A 480 44.11 -26.72 -8.35
N GLU A 481 44.90 -25.67 -8.15
CA GLU A 481 44.43 -24.40 -7.58
C GLU A 481 43.46 -23.69 -8.53
N ASN A 482 43.78 -23.62 -9.83
CA ASN A 482 42.87 -23.06 -10.85
C ASN A 482 41.56 -23.84 -10.95
N LEU A 483 41.61 -25.18 -10.86
CA LEU A 483 40.43 -26.02 -10.84
C LEU A 483 39.57 -25.78 -9.59
N THR A 484 40.21 -25.65 -8.42
CA THR A 484 39.53 -25.35 -7.15
C THR A 484 38.83 -23.98 -7.19
N ARG A 485 39.48 -22.95 -7.75
CA ARG A 485 38.90 -21.62 -7.94
C ARG A 485 37.69 -21.65 -8.87
N TRP A 486 37.74 -22.46 -9.93
CA TRP A 486 36.63 -22.68 -10.85
C TRP A 486 35.44 -23.37 -10.17
N TRP A 487 35.71 -24.37 -9.33
CA TRP A 487 34.68 -25.06 -8.53
C TRP A 487 33.98 -24.13 -7.54
N ILE A 488 34.73 -23.25 -6.88
CA ILE A 488 34.16 -22.25 -5.97
C ILE A 488 33.21 -21.31 -6.74
N MET A 489 33.62 -20.84 -7.93
CA MET A 489 32.79 -19.97 -8.77
C MET A 489 31.49 -20.65 -9.23
N LEU A 490 31.58 -21.91 -9.67
CA LEU A 490 30.41 -22.71 -10.03
C LEU A 490 29.45 -22.89 -8.83
N SER A 491 30.01 -23.16 -7.64
CA SER A 491 29.19 -23.34 -6.43
C SER A 491 28.40 -22.06 -6.10
N GLY A 492 29.02 -20.89 -6.24
CA GLY A 492 28.34 -19.60 -6.05
C GLY A 492 27.20 -19.39 -7.05
N ALA A 493 27.45 -19.71 -8.32
CA ALA A 493 26.41 -19.63 -9.35
C ALA A 493 25.28 -20.63 -9.14
N MET A 494 25.56 -21.84 -8.64
CA MET A 494 24.53 -22.80 -8.27
C MET A 494 23.67 -22.29 -7.12
N VAL A 495 24.28 -21.74 -6.06
CA VAL A 495 23.52 -21.16 -4.93
C VAL A 495 22.64 -20.01 -5.42
N SER A 496 23.18 -19.10 -6.22
CA SER A 496 22.41 -18.00 -6.81
C SER A 496 21.25 -18.51 -7.68
N SER A 497 21.51 -19.52 -8.51
CA SER A 497 20.50 -20.11 -9.39
C SER A 497 19.37 -20.80 -8.63
N ILE A 498 19.68 -21.54 -7.56
CA ILE A 498 18.68 -22.18 -6.69
C ILE A 498 17.79 -21.12 -6.05
N MET A 499 18.35 -20.02 -5.55
CA MET A 499 17.57 -18.93 -4.95
C MET A 499 16.62 -18.28 -5.97
N ILE A 500 17.07 -18.08 -7.21
CA ILE A 500 16.24 -17.56 -8.30
C ILE A 500 15.09 -18.51 -8.63
N ILE A 501 15.36 -19.82 -8.67
CA ILE A 501 14.32 -20.84 -8.91
C ILE A 501 13.28 -20.84 -7.78
N ILE A 502 13.71 -20.83 -6.51
CA ILE A 502 12.80 -20.79 -5.35
C ILE A 502 11.86 -19.58 -5.43
N ARG A 503 12.41 -18.40 -5.74
CA ARG A 503 11.60 -17.19 -5.97
C ARG A 503 10.62 -17.38 -7.12
N GLY A 504 11.08 -17.91 -8.24
CA GLY A 504 10.27 -18.11 -9.44
C GLY A 504 9.05 -19.00 -9.20
N VAL A 505 9.24 -20.12 -8.48
CA VAL A 505 8.14 -21.02 -8.06
C VAL A 505 7.14 -20.27 -7.17
N TYR A 506 7.65 -19.58 -6.16
CA TYR A 506 6.83 -18.82 -5.22
C TYR A 506 6.01 -17.71 -5.92
N ARG A 507 6.63 -16.93 -6.82
CA ARG A 507 5.95 -15.85 -7.55
C ARG A 507 4.98 -16.36 -8.62
N SER A 508 5.25 -17.52 -9.21
CA SER A 508 4.29 -18.20 -10.09
C SER A 508 3.03 -18.58 -9.32
N ALA A 509 3.18 -19.17 -8.13
CA ALA A 509 2.06 -19.53 -7.27
C ALA A 509 1.29 -18.29 -6.80
N GLU A 510 1.98 -17.22 -6.39
CA GLU A 510 1.35 -15.96 -5.97
C GLU A 510 0.43 -15.37 -7.06
N LEU A 511 0.94 -15.22 -8.28
CA LEU A 511 0.20 -14.53 -9.34
C LEU A 511 -0.86 -15.42 -10.00
N SER A 512 -0.69 -16.74 -9.94
CA SER A 512 -1.73 -17.69 -10.38
C SER A 512 -3.02 -17.58 -9.56
N GLN A 513 -2.93 -17.11 -8.31
CA GLN A 513 -4.08 -16.85 -7.43
C GLN A 513 -4.74 -15.49 -7.70
N GLY A 514 -4.17 -14.68 -8.60
CA GLY A 514 -4.61 -13.31 -8.86
C GLY A 514 -4.23 -12.30 -7.77
N TRP A 515 -4.64 -11.05 -7.96
CA TRP A 515 -4.27 -9.92 -7.09
C TRP A 515 -4.94 -9.93 -5.71
N SER A 516 -5.95 -10.78 -5.52
CA SER A 516 -6.64 -11.02 -4.25
C SER A 516 -6.27 -12.38 -3.62
N GLY A 517 -5.28 -13.07 -4.17
CA GLY A 517 -4.83 -14.37 -3.69
C GLY A 517 -4.23 -14.33 -2.28
N TYR A 518 -4.35 -15.43 -1.54
CA TYR A 518 -3.87 -15.54 -0.15
C TYR A 518 -2.38 -15.18 -0.01
N ILE A 519 -1.56 -15.56 -0.99
CA ILE A 519 -0.11 -15.33 -0.95
C ILE A 519 0.22 -13.84 -1.10
N ILE A 520 -0.42 -13.14 -2.05
CA ILE A 520 -0.11 -11.73 -2.32
C ILE A 520 -0.62 -10.82 -1.21
N THR A 521 -1.73 -11.17 -0.55
CA THR A 521 -2.33 -10.42 0.55
C THR A 521 -1.73 -10.74 1.92
N ASN A 522 -0.80 -11.71 2.02
CA ASN A 522 -0.17 -12.09 3.27
C ASN A 522 1.31 -11.71 3.30
N GLN A 523 1.61 -10.71 4.12
CA GLN A 523 2.90 -10.05 4.18
C GLN A 523 4.09 -10.95 4.50
N ARG A 524 3.89 -12.06 5.23
CA ARG A 524 4.96 -12.96 5.67
C ARG A 524 5.77 -13.54 4.50
N PHE A 525 5.13 -13.74 3.36
CA PHE A 525 5.78 -14.35 2.20
C PHE A 525 6.71 -13.40 1.44
N ILE A 526 6.67 -12.10 1.74
CA ILE A 526 7.65 -11.15 1.20
C ILE A 526 9.03 -11.37 1.78
N GLY A 527 9.15 -11.74 3.05
CA GLY A 527 10.44 -12.06 3.64
C GLY A 527 11.19 -13.12 2.83
N LEU A 528 10.45 -14.11 2.31
CA LEU A 528 11.00 -15.14 1.41
C LEU A 528 11.57 -14.55 0.12
N ASP A 529 10.84 -13.63 -0.52
CA ASP A 529 11.29 -12.92 -1.74
C ASP A 529 12.51 -12.02 -1.48
N CYS A 530 12.55 -11.36 -0.32
CA CYS A 530 13.67 -10.51 0.08
C CYS A 530 14.95 -11.32 0.29
N VAL A 531 14.86 -12.37 1.11
CA VAL A 531 16.00 -13.17 1.56
C VAL A 531 16.59 -13.96 0.39
N THR A 532 15.76 -14.63 -0.41
CA THR A 532 16.24 -15.41 -1.55
C THR A 532 17.02 -14.54 -2.54
N MET A 533 16.52 -13.35 -2.85
CA MET A 533 17.18 -12.46 -3.80
C MET A 533 18.44 -11.84 -3.24
N PHE A 534 18.42 -11.44 -1.97
CA PHE A 534 19.64 -10.92 -1.37
C PHE A 534 20.75 -11.98 -1.36
N ILE A 535 20.45 -13.24 -1.03
CA ILE A 535 21.42 -14.34 -1.11
C ILE A 535 21.93 -14.51 -2.54
N ALA A 536 21.04 -14.45 -3.55
CA ALA A 536 21.42 -14.60 -4.95
C ALA A 536 22.47 -13.58 -5.42
N VAL A 537 22.45 -12.38 -4.86
CA VAL A 537 23.43 -11.32 -5.14
C VAL A 537 24.64 -11.38 -4.22
N ALA A 538 24.40 -11.53 -2.93
CA ALA A 538 25.42 -11.46 -1.89
C ALA A 538 26.51 -12.53 -2.09
N VAL A 539 26.15 -13.68 -2.66
CA VAL A 539 27.11 -14.71 -3.04
C VAL A 539 28.21 -14.17 -3.96
N PHE A 540 27.89 -13.30 -4.92
CA PHE A 540 28.86 -12.71 -5.83
C PHE A 540 29.66 -11.55 -5.24
N ASN A 541 29.27 -11.02 -4.08
CA ASN A 541 30.12 -10.09 -3.34
C ASN A 541 31.38 -10.80 -2.80
N VAL A 542 31.23 -12.09 -2.43
CA VAL A 542 32.29 -12.89 -1.80
C VAL A 542 32.96 -13.82 -2.81
N ILE A 543 32.18 -14.58 -3.57
CA ILE A 543 32.64 -15.53 -4.59
C ILE A 543 32.85 -14.76 -5.90
N HIS A 544 34.01 -14.12 -6.00
CA HIS A 544 34.23 -13.06 -6.96
C HIS A 544 35.18 -13.47 -8.11
N PRO A 545 34.78 -13.29 -9.38
CA PRO A 545 35.62 -13.56 -10.55
C PRO A 545 36.99 -12.88 -10.56
N MET A 546 37.18 -11.71 -9.94
CA MET A 546 38.51 -11.03 -9.91
C MET A 546 39.53 -11.76 -9.03
N PHE A 547 39.10 -12.53 -8.02
CA PHE A 547 40.00 -13.31 -7.17
C PHE A 547 40.21 -14.72 -7.74
N LEU A 548 39.21 -15.23 -8.48
CA LEU A 548 39.17 -16.63 -8.92
C LEU A 548 39.59 -16.82 -10.39
N LEU A 549 39.49 -15.79 -11.24
CA LEU A 549 39.86 -15.83 -12.66
C LEU A 549 40.99 -14.81 -12.99
N PRO A 550 41.87 -15.13 -13.96
CA PRO A 550 42.98 -14.24 -14.34
C PRO A 550 42.47 -12.89 -14.89
N LYS A 551 43.13 -11.79 -14.49
CA LYS A 551 42.78 -10.41 -14.93
C LYS A 551 42.83 -10.28 -16.45
N LYS A 552 41.71 -9.87 -17.08
CA LYS A 552 41.67 -9.54 -18.52
C LYS A 552 41.96 -8.05 -18.75
N THR A 553 42.78 -7.75 -19.75
CA THR A 553 43.28 -6.38 -20.03
C THR A 553 42.49 -5.61 -21.10
N SER A 554 41.58 -6.25 -21.85
CA SER A 554 40.92 -5.66 -23.03
C SER A 554 39.46 -6.11 -23.23
N TRP A 555 38.62 -5.21 -23.74
CA TRP A 555 37.23 -5.46 -24.14
C TRP A 555 37.11 -6.36 -25.40
N LYS A 556 38.17 -6.41 -26.24
CA LYS A 556 38.20 -7.15 -27.51
C LYS A 556 38.47 -8.65 -27.39
N GLY A 557 38.65 -9.18 -26.17
CA GLY A 557 39.06 -10.57 -25.92
C GLY A 557 37.92 -11.58 -25.77
N TYR A 558 36.94 -11.59 -26.69
CA TYR A 558 36.04 -12.72 -26.91
C TYR A 558 36.58 -13.55 -28.09
N HIS A 559 37.68 -14.27 -27.87
CA HIS A 559 38.13 -15.35 -28.75
C HIS A 559 38.16 -16.64 -27.95
#